data_AF-A0A499VGR5-F1
#
_entry.id   AF-A0A499VGR5-F1
#
_cell.length_a   1.000
_cell.length_b   1.000
_cell.length_c   1.000
_cell.angle_alpha   90.00
_cell.angle_beta   90.00
_cell.angle_gamma   90.00
#
_symmetry.space_group_name_H-M   'P 1'
#
loop_
_entity.id
_entity.type
_entity.pdbx_description
1 polymer ?
#
loop_
_entity_poly.entity_id
_entity_poly.type
_entity_poly.pdbx_seq_one_letter_code
_entity_poly.pdbx_strand_id
1 'polypeptide(L)'
;MLDVEQVRAVLSASGTDPDGLGPVTLELLRTPLHLSVFSRLSSSARAASYRTLQELYARYTDERREEIERQVAALDWRGITGTLCASMSERETLQAPMALLDGFARQHIKVLESHGVLVRDGEQIGFFHETYFDFLFARSFISAGEDIHEFLANSGQYLFRRAQTRQILEHLAGTDPERFRATVGRLLGSDRIRPHLHDVIIAVLGQFDAALPDWKAVEPVAWGQTPVAGKVRGLLALPQWFDAADHDQRWERWLGTPRTADAAFPELLAVARHRPEPCCGAGTTVCGHHATVGTAASAAD
;
A
#
# COMPACT_ATOMS: atom_id res chain seq x y z
N MET A 1 -7.03 15.72 7.36
CA MET A 1 -6.55 16.01 5.99
C MET A 1 -6.76 17.49 5.71
N LEU A 2 -5.87 18.09 4.93
CA LEU A 2 -6.01 19.45 4.43
C LEU A 2 -7.14 19.51 3.40
N ASP A 3 -7.77 20.66 3.29
CA ASP A 3 -8.64 20.95 2.15
C ASP A 3 -7.79 21.23 0.89
N VAL A 4 -8.41 21.09 -0.29
CA VAL A 4 -7.70 21.23 -1.57
C VAL A 4 -7.21 22.68 -1.77
N GLU A 5 -7.95 23.67 -1.28
CA GLU A 5 -7.58 25.08 -1.41
C GLU A 5 -6.35 25.44 -0.56
N GLN A 6 -6.21 24.87 0.64
CA GLN A 6 -5.04 24.96 1.50
C GLN A 6 -3.82 24.35 0.81
N VAL A 7 -3.97 23.16 0.20
CA VAL A 7 -2.88 22.52 -0.55
C VAL A 7 -2.44 23.43 -1.71
N ARG A 8 -3.39 23.93 -2.50
CA ARG A 8 -3.13 24.85 -3.62
C ARG A 8 -2.42 26.12 -3.15
N ALA A 9 -2.86 26.73 -2.05
CA ALA A 9 -2.24 27.92 -1.48
C ALA A 9 -0.77 27.68 -1.08
N VAL A 10 -0.47 26.57 -0.41
CA VAL A 10 0.91 26.22 0.00
C VAL A 10 1.80 25.94 -1.21
N LEU A 11 1.27 25.26 -2.24
CA LEU A 11 1.99 24.97 -3.48
C LEU A 11 2.36 26.26 -4.21
N SER A 12 1.40 27.16 -4.41
CA SER A 12 1.63 28.47 -5.04
C SER A 12 2.64 29.32 -4.26
N ALA A 13 2.55 29.34 -2.92
CA ALA A 13 3.51 30.05 -2.07
C ALA A 13 4.93 29.45 -2.16
N SER A 14 5.04 28.16 -2.50
CA SER A 14 6.31 27.44 -2.70
C SER A 14 6.81 27.51 -4.16
N GLY A 15 6.17 28.32 -5.01
CA GLY A 15 6.53 28.47 -6.42
C GLY A 15 6.23 27.25 -7.29
N THR A 16 5.24 26.43 -6.90
CA THR A 16 4.77 25.29 -7.70
C THR A 16 3.37 25.61 -8.22
N ASP A 17 3.17 25.46 -9.53
CA ASP A 17 1.87 25.64 -10.16
C ASP A 17 0.94 24.44 -9.80
N PRO A 18 -0.13 24.65 -9.01
CA PRO A 18 -1.03 23.57 -8.64
C PRO A 18 -1.85 23.02 -9.83
N ASP A 19 -2.06 23.82 -10.88
CA ASP A 19 -2.83 23.41 -12.05
C ASP A 19 -2.02 22.51 -13.00
N GLY A 20 -0.68 22.61 -12.93
CA GLY A 20 0.22 21.67 -13.58
C GLY A 20 0.27 20.30 -12.90
N LEU A 21 -0.26 20.16 -11.69
CA LEU A 21 -0.32 18.89 -10.97
C LEU A 21 -1.62 18.15 -11.29
N GLY A 22 -1.51 16.88 -11.68
CA GLY A 22 -2.67 16.02 -11.87
C GLY A 22 -3.51 15.87 -10.57
N PRO A 23 -4.83 15.62 -10.69
CA PRO A 23 -5.74 15.55 -9.54
C PRO A 23 -5.35 14.48 -8.51
N VAL A 24 -4.75 13.38 -8.96
CA VAL A 24 -4.26 12.31 -8.09
C VAL A 24 -3.13 12.81 -7.18
N THR A 25 -2.19 13.59 -7.71
CA THR A 25 -1.10 14.18 -6.92
C THR A 25 -1.68 15.16 -5.89
N LEU A 26 -2.62 16.03 -6.30
CA LEU A 26 -3.25 16.98 -5.37
C LEU A 26 -3.95 16.28 -4.22
N GLU A 27 -4.67 15.18 -4.48
CA GLU A 27 -5.31 14.37 -3.44
C GLU A 27 -4.28 13.75 -2.49
N LEU A 28 -3.18 13.20 -3.03
CA LEU A 28 -2.08 12.67 -2.22
C LEU A 28 -1.50 13.74 -1.27
N LEU A 29 -1.36 14.97 -1.74
CA LEU A 29 -0.76 16.09 -0.99
C LEU A 29 -1.69 16.69 0.07
N ARG A 30 -2.95 16.26 0.18
CA ARG A 30 -3.84 16.65 1.29
C ARG A 30 -3.40 16.11 2.65
N THR A 31 -2.46 15.19 2.68
CA THR A 31 -1.81 14.76 3.93
C THR A 31 -0.63 15.70 4.22
N PRO A 32 -0.60 16.38 5.39
CA PRO A 32 0.45 17.38 5.70
C PRO A 32 1.88 16.86 5.54
N LEU A 33 2.13 15.61 5.91
CA LEU A 33 3.43 14.98 5.73
C LEU A 33 3.82 14.86 4.24
N HIS A 34 2.90 14.42 3.39
CA HIS A 34 3.16 14.26 1.96
C HIS A 34 3.48 15.61 1.32
N LEU A 35 2.71 16.64 1.67
CA LEU A 35 2.98 18.01 1.24
C LEU A 35 4.36 18.49 1.71
N SER A 36 4.72 18.25 2.99
CA SER A 36 6.04 18.61 3.51
C SER A 36 7.18 17.92 2.75
N VAL A 37 7.05 16.64 2.41
CA VAL A 37 8.04 15.88 1.64
C VAL A 37 8.14 16.43 0.22
N PHE A 38 7.01 16.63 -0.45
CA PHE A 38 6.93 17.19 -1.80
C PHE A 38 7.54 18.59 -1.88
N SER A 39 7.28 19.47 -0.90
CA SER A 39 7.85 20.82 -0.86
C SER A 39 9.38 20.84 -0.73
N ARG A 40 10.01 19.76 -0.26
CA ARG A 40 11.48 19.63 -0.14
C ARG A 40 12.16 19.19 -1.45
N LEU A 41 11.38 18.71 -2.42
CA LEU A 41 11.89 18.31 -3.74
C LEU A 41 12.34 19.52 -4.55
N SER A 42 13.21 19.29 -5.53
CA SER A 42 13.60 20.28 -6.53
C SER A 42 12.41 20.78 -7.36
N SER A 43 12.52 21.98 -7.94
CA SER A 43 11.45 22.54 -8.79
C SER A 43 11.12 21.64 -9.99
N SER A 44 12.10 20.93 -10.56
CA SER A 44 11.88 20.00 -11.66
C SER A 44 11.12 18.74 -11.21
N ALA A 45 11.42 18.22 -10.02
CA ALA A 45 10.68 17.09 -9.45
C ALA A 45 9.26 17.46 -9.03
N ARG A 46 9.03 18.70 -8.59
CA ARG A 46 7.68 19.20 -8.30
C ARG A 46 6.82 19.41 -9.55
N ALA A 47 7.39 19.32 -10.75
CA ALA A 47 6.62 19.30 -12.00
C ALA A 47 6.14 17.89 -12.40
N ALA A 48 6.62 16.84 -11.72
CA ALA A 48 6.19 15.46 -11.97
C ALA A 48 4.88 15.12 -11.24
N SER A 49 4.20 14.07 -11.72
CA SER A 49 3.02 13.51 -11.06
C SER A 49 3.40 12.35 -10.14
N TYR A 50 2.76 12.29 -8.97
CA TYR A 50 2.95 11.23 -7.98
C TYR A 50 1.58 10.65 -7.62
N ARG A 51 1.40 9.36 -7.85
CA ARG A 51 0.16 8.65 -7.55
C ARG A 51 0.17 8.03 -6.16
N THR A 52 1.35 7.74 -5.63
CA THR A 52 1.52 7.07 -4.34
C THR A 52 2.58 7.74 -3.47
N LEU A 53 2.48 7.51 -2.15
CA LEU A 53 3.51 7.93 -1.21
C LEU A 53 4.87 7.25 -1.50
N GLN A 54 4.85 6.01 -2.00
CA GLN A 54 6.05 5.27 -2.42
C GLN A 54 6.80 5.97 -3.55
N GLU A 55 6.09 6.42 -4.59
CA GLU A 55 6.69 7.20 -5.69
C GLU A 55 7.31 8.52 -5.16
N LEU A 56 6.61 9.20 -4.25
CA LEU A 56 7.08 10.43 -3.63
C LEU A 56 8.35 10.21 -2.78
N TYR A 57 8.38 9.15 -1.96
CA TYR A 57 9.56 8.81 -1.15
C TYR A 57 10.74 8.30 -1.96
N ALA A 58 10.49 7.56 -3.05
CA ALA A 58 11.53 7.16 -3.98
C ALA A 58 12.23 8.40 -4.55
N ARG A 59 11.45 9.35 -5.09
CA ARG A 59 12.00 10.59 -5.62
C ARG A 59 12.74 11.42 -4.57
N TYR A 60 12.14 11.61 -3.39
CA TYR A 60 12.78 12.34 -2.30
C TYR A 60 14.11 11.70 -1.90
N THR A 61 14.15 10.38 -1.79
CA THR A 61 15.36 9.64 -1.41
C THR A 61 16.45 9.81 -2.46
N ASP A 62 16.11 9.69 -3.74
CA ASP A 62 17.08 9.80 -4.82
C ASP A 62 17.69 11.21 -4.88
N GLU A 63 16.87 12.27 -4.80
CA GLU A 63 17.39 13.65 -4.78
C GLU A 63 18.26 13.96 -3.55
N ARG A 64 17.84 13.50 -2.36
CA ARG A 64 18.66 13.67 -1.15
C ARG A 64 19.97 12.93 -1.25
N ARG A 65 19.99 11.72 -1.81
CA ARG A 65 21.23 10.97 -2.02
C ARG A 65 22.17 11.69 -2.96
N GLU A 66 21.68 12.16 -4.11
CA GLU A 66 22.49 12.92 -5.07
C GLU A 66 23.05 14.23 -4.48
N GLU A 67 22.29 14.92 -3.64
CA GLU A 67 22.75 16.12 -2.94
C GLU A 67 23.84 15.82 -1.91
N ILE A 68 23.69 14.73 -1.15
CA ILE A 68 24.65 14.31 -0.12
C ILE A 68 25.94 13.81 -0.76
N GLU A 69 25.84 13.00 -1.82
CA GLU A 69 26.98 12.42 -2.54
C GLU A 69 27.86 13.50 -3.20
N ARG A 70 27.31 14.70 -3.47
CA ARG A 70 28.09 15.88 -3.90
C ARG A 70 28.91 16.53 -2.78
N GLN A 71 28.53 16.33 -1.52
CA GLN A 71 29.19 16.93 -0.35
C GLN A 71 30.19 15.98 0.29
N VAL A 72 29.98 14.67 0.13
CA VAL A 72 30.73 13.62 0.82
C VAL A 72 31.07 12.49 -0.15
N ALA A 73 32.35 12.19 -0.29
CA ALA A 73 32.81 11.05 -1.06
C ALA A 73 32.53 9.72 -0.33
N ALA A 74 32.19 8.69 -1.09
CA ALA A 74 31.98 7.32 -0.59
C ALA A 74 30.95 7.21 0.55
N LEU A 75 29.81 7.90 0.41
CA LEU A 75 28.70 7.82 1.35
C LEU A 75 28.21 6.38 1.52
N ASP A 76 28.28 5.86 2.76
CA ASP A 76 27.70 4.57 3.11
C ASP A 76 26.20 4.68 3.47
N TRP A 77 25.40 5.12 2.48
CA TRP A 77 23.95 5.30 2.67
C TRP A 77 23.29 4.00 3.11
N ARG A 78 23.62 2.90 2.42
CA ARG A 78 23.00 1.59 2.65
C ARG A 78 23.38 1.03 4.01
N GLY A 79 24.64 1.15 4.42
CA GLY A 79 25.09 0.71 5.74
C GLY A 79 24.41 1.47 6.86
N ILE A 80 24.35 2.80 6.78
CA ILE A 80 23.72 3.64 7.82
C ILE A 80 22.22 3.36 7.91
N THR A 81 21.50 3.51 6.79
CA THR A 81 20.04 3.34 6.77
C THR A 81 19.63 1.90 7.07
N GLY A 82 20.38 0.92 6.58
CA GLY A 82 20.17 -0.50 6.86
C GLY A 82 20.37 -0.86 8.33
N THR A 83 21.43 -0.35 8.97
CA THR A 83 21.70 -0.56 10.41
C THR A 83 20.57 -0.02 11.27
N LEU A 84 20.10 1.19 10.98
CA LEU A 84 18.97 1.79 11.69
C LEU A 84 17.68 1.00 11.44
N CYS A 85 17.36 0.68 10.18
CA CYS A 85 16.14 -0.06 9.85
C CYS A 85 16.11 -1.44 10.51
N ALA A 86 17.23 -2.15 10.55
CA ALA A 86 17.36 -3.45 11.21
C ALA A 86 17.09 -3.33 12.71
N SER A 87 17.80 -2.42 13.40
CA SER A 87 17.63 -2.25 14.86
C SER A 87 16.22 -1.77 15.22
N MET A 88 15.66 -0.83 14.47
CA MET A 88 14.32 -0.29 14.70
C MET A 88 13.24 -1.35 14.47
N SER A 89 13.42 -2.19 13.44
CA SER A 89 12.51 -3.31 13.14
C SER A 89 12.59 -4.44 14.17
N GLU A 90 13.80 -4.80 14.62
CA GLU A 90 14.03 -5.84 15.61
C GLU A 90 13.46 -5.44 16.98
N ARG A 91 13.68 -4.19 17.39
CA ARG A 91 13.23 -3.66 18.69
C ARG A 91 11.80 -3.13 18.68
N GLU A 92 11.19 -3.03 17.49
CA GLU A 92 9.87 -2.42 17.28
C GLU A 92 9.80 -0.98 17.81
N THR A 93 10.84 -0.18 17.52
CA THR A 93 11.00 1.22 17.94
C THR A 93 11.19 2.17 16.75
N LEU A 94 10.84 3.45 16.94
CA LEU A 94 11.00 4.50 15.92
C LEU A 94 12.35 5.25 16.01
N GLN A 95 13.17 4.90 16.99
CA GLN A 95 14.50 5.43 17.19
C GLN A 95 15.45 4.30 17.60
N ALA A 96 16.73 4.51 17.35
CA ALA A 96 17.81 3.61 17.73
C ALA A 96 18.92 4.38 18.47
N PRO A 97 19.72 3.70 19.32
CA PRO A 97 20.86 4.33 19.98
C PRO A 97 21.89 4.86 18.97
N MET A 98 22.37 6.08 19.17
CA MET A 98 23.42 6.71 18.36
C MET A 98 24.69 5.85 18.26
N ALA A 99 25.02 5.10 19.32
CA ALA A 99 26.18 4.21 19.37
C ALA A 99 26.20 3.13 18.27
N LEU A 100 25.03 2.78 17.70
CA LEU A 100 24.98 1.88 16.53
C LEU A 100 25.70 2.44 15.31
N LEU A 101 25.89 3.76 15.26
CA LEU A 101 26.49 4.46 14.13
C LEU A 101 27.99 4.76 14.33
N ASP A 102 28.60 4.32 15.43
CA ASP A 102 30.01 4.59 15.74
C ASP A 102 30.99 3.99 14.71
N GLY A 103 30.56 2.95 13.98
CA GLY A 103 31.31 2.35 12.89
C GLY A 103 31.33 3.16 11.59
N PHE A 104 30.49 4.20 11.46
CA PHE A 104 30.42 5.04 10.26
C PHE A 104 31.17 6.36 10.45
N ALA A 105 31.61 6.95 9.34
CA ALA A 105 32.26 8.25 9.37
C ALA A 105 31.29 9.31 9.91
N ARG A 106 31.70 10.04 10.97
CA ARG A 106 30.89 11.09 11.60
C ARG A 106 30.36 12.14 10.62
N GLN A 107 31.12 12.41 9.55
CA GLN A 107 30.70 13.36 8.51
C GLN A 107 29.47 12.84 7.73
N HIS A 108 29.33 11.53 7.53
CA HIS A 108 28.18 10.94 6.84
C HIS A 108 26.92 11.17 7.66
N ILE A 109 26.98 10.89 8.97
CA ILE A 109 25.85 11.07 9.89
C ILE A 109 25.44 12.54 9.94
N LYS A 110 26.40 13.45 10.14
CA LYS A 110 26.14 14.90 10.19
C LYS A 110 25.48 15.43 8.91
N VAL A 111 25.91 14.94 7.74
CA VAL A 111 25.32 15.39 6.48
C VAL A 111 23.90 14.86 6.33
N LEU A 112 23.63 13.59 6.68
CA LEU A 112 22.26 13.06 6.69
C LEU A 112 21.33 13.82 7.66
N GLU A 113 21.83 14.21 8.83
CA GLU A 113 21.11 15.08 9.78
C GLU A 113 20.85 16.46 9.16
N SER A 114 21.85 17.08 8.54
CA SER A 114 21.70 18.42 7.94
C SER A 114 20.70 18.46 6.78
N HIS A 115 20.54 17.34 6.07
CA HIS A 115 19.55 17.17 5.01
C HIS A 115 18.16 16.72 5.52
N GLY A 116 18.01 16.56 6.83
CA GLY A 116 16.76 16.16 7.47
C GLY A 116 16.34 14.72 7.16
N VAL A 117 17.27 13.86 6.74
CA VAL A 117 17.03 12.43 6.55
C VAL A 117 16.98 11.73 7.92
N LEU A 118 17.95 12.08 8.76
CA LEU A 118 18.04 11.61 10.15
C LEU A 118 17.70 12.73 11.11
N VAL A 119 17.08 12.37 12.22
CA VAL A 119 16.74 13.29 13.32
C VAL A 119 17.33 12.72 14.60
N ARG A 120 18.22 13.50 15.21
CA ARG A 120 18.84 13.19 16.50
C ARG A 120 18.02 13.78 17.64
N ASP A 121 17.83 12.98 18.68
CA ASP A 121 17.22 13.37 19.95
C ASP A 121 18.08 12.83 21.10
N GLY A 122 18.97 13.66 21.63
CA GLY A 122 19.97 13.25 22.62
C GLY A 122 20.87 12.12 22.10
N GLU A 123 20.78 10.96 22.75
CA GLU A 123 21.53 9.73 22.40
C GLU A 123 20.71 8.76 21.53
N GLN A 124 19.54 9.19 21.05
CA GLN A 124 18.71 8.47 20.09
C GLN A 124 18.77 9.14 18.72
N ILE A 125 18.58 8.32 17.68
CA ILE A 125 18.49 8.78 16.30
C ILE A 125 17.43 7.97 15.57
N GLY A 126 16.70 8.64 14.69
CA GLY A 126 15.71 8.00 13.85
C GLY A 126 15.58 8.73 12.52
N PHE A 127 14.56 8.34 11.76
CA PHE A 127 14.18 9.05 10.55
C PHE A 127 13.20 10.19 10.89
N PHE A 128 13.03 11.13 9.97
CA PHE A 128 12.13 12.27 10.19
C PHE A 128 10.65 11.88 10.35
N HIS A 129 10.26 10.67 9.94
CA HIS A 129 8.92 10.13 10.12
C HIS A 129 8.89 8.60 10.07
N GLU A 130 7.96 7.96 10.79
CA GLU A 130 7.74 6.50 10.82
C GLU A 130 7.55 5.92 9.42
N THR A 131 6.66 6.52 8.61
CA THR A 131 6.39 6.03 7.23
C THR A 131 7.62 6.10 6.32
N TYR A 132 8.58 6.98 6.57
CA TYR A 132 9.84 7.01 5.82
C TYR A 132 10.79 5.88 6.25
N PHE A 133 10.83 5.60 7.56
CA PHE A 133 11.46 4.38 8.06
C PHE A 133 10.86 3.13 7.41
N ASP A 134 9.53 2.98 7.41
CA ASP A 134 8.87 1.80 6.85
C ASP A 134 9.16 1.65 5.34
N PHE A 135 9.21 2.77 4.62
CA PHE A 135 9.60 2.81 3.21
C PHE A 135 11.04 2.30 2.99
N LEU A 136 12.01 2.79 3.76
CA LEU A 136 13.40 2.35 3.66
C LEU A 136 13.57 0.89 4.09
N PHE A 137 12.85 0.48 5.13
CA PHE A 137 12.79 -0.91 5.57
C PHE A 137 12.29 -1.82 4.45
N ALA A 138 11.14 -1.49 3.83
CA ALA A 138 10.55 -2.27 2.75
C ALA A 138 11.51 -2.42 1.55
N ARG A 139 12.17 -1.33 1.14
CA ARG A 139 13.18 -1.37 0.07
C ARG A 139 14.36 -2.28 0.42
N SER A 140 14.88 -2.18 1.66
CA SER A 140 15.98 -3.00 2.14
C SER A 140 15.58 -4.48 2.19
N PHE A 141 14.41 -4.78 2.73
CA PHE A 141 13.83 -6.12 2.86
C PHE A 141 13.69 -6.81 1.49
N ILE A 142 13.12 -6.10 0.51
CA ILE A 142 12.91 -6.64 -0.84
C ILE A 142 14.25 -6.84 -1.55
N SER A 143 15.18 -5.88 -1.42
CA SER A 143 16.52 -5.96 -2.03
C SER A 143 17.37 -7.08 -1.44
N ALA A 144 17.13 -7.45 -0.17
CA ALA A 144 17.78 -8.59 0.47
C ALA A 144 17.17 -9.95 0.06
N GLY A 145 16.06 -9.96 -0.68
CA GLY A 145 15.39 -11.19 -1.09
C GLY A 145 14.64 -11.89 0.05
N GLU A 146 14.37 -11.18 1.14
CA GLU A 146 13.70 -11.73 2.33
C GLU A 146 12.26 -12.17 2.01
N ASP A 147 11.80 -13.18 2.76
CA ASP A 147 10.45 -13.73 2.64
C ASP A 147 9.54 -13.12 3.71
N ILE A 148 8.54 -12.32 3.29
CA ILE A 148 7.63 -11.64 4.24
C ILE A 148 6.78 -12.63 5.04
N HIS A 149 6.42 -13.78 4.47
CA HIS A 149 5.65 -14.78 5.19
C HIS A 149 6.48 -15.35 6.34
N GLU A 150 7.73 -15.76 6.09
CA GLU A 150 8.60 -16.25 7.16
C GLU A 150 8.97 -15.14 8.16
N PHE A 151 9.22 -13.92 7.69
CA PHE A 151 9.48 -12.78 8.56
C PHE A 151 8.33 -12.51 9.53
N LEU A 152 7.08 -12.49 9.05
CA LEU A 152 5.90 -12.28 9.89
C LEU A 152 5.61 -13.49 10.77
N ALA A 153 5.77 -14.70 10.24
CA ALA A 153 5.44 -15.92 10.95
C ALA A 153 6.45 -16.28 12.05
N ASN A 154 7.67 -15.73 12.00
CA ASN A 154 8.73 -15.93 13.00
C ASN A 154 8.98 -14.69 13.88
N SER A 155 8.26 -13.58 13.67
CA SER A 155 8.37 -12.36 14.48
C SER A 155 7.15 -12.12 15.38
N GLY A 156 7.29 -11.20 16.33
CA GLY A 156 6.15 -10.62 17.02
C GLY A 156 5.23 -9.92 16.02
N GLN A 157 4.04 -10.46 15.79
CA GLN A 157 3.02 -9.84 14.93
C GLN A 157 2.23 -8.79 15.71
N TYR A 158 2.93 -7.80 16.26
CA TYR A 158 2.32 -6.67 16.96
C TYR A 158 2.01 -5.54 15.97
N LEU A 159 1.41 -4.45 16.46
CA LEU A 159 0.95 -3.33 15.63
C LEU A 159 2.04 -2.75 14.73
N PHE A 160 3.31 -2.78 15.16
CA PHE A 160 4.47 -2.33 14.40
C PHE A 160 4.59 -3.03 13.03
N ARG A 161 4.28 -4.33 12.95
CA ARG A 161 4.35 -5.09 11.68
C ARG A 161 3.31 -4.66 10.66
N ARG A 162 2.26 -3.93 11.05
CA ARG A 162 1.20 -3.49 10.12
C ARG A 162 1.75 -2.50 9.10
N ALA A 163 2.54 -1.53 9.53
CA ALA A 163 3.10 -0.51 8.65
C ALA A 163 4.15 -1.11 7.69
N GLN A 164 5.03 -1.97 8.21
CA GLN A 164 6.00 -2.72 7.41
C GLN A 164 5.32 -3.64 6.37
N THR A 165 4.29 -4.39 6.78
CA THR A 165 3.52 -5.26 5.86
C THR A 165 2.91 -4.43 4.74
N ARG A 166 2.29 -3.29 5.08
CA ARG A 166 1.73 -2.36 4.09
C ARG A 166 2.80 -1.88 3.11
N GLN A 167 3.92 -1.33 3.59
CA GLN A 167 4.96 -0.78 2.72
C GLN A 167 5.62 -1.84 1.83
N ILE A 168 5.83 -3.06 2.32
CA ILE A 168 6.37 -4.15 1.48
C ILE A 168 5.37 -4.50 0.37
N LEU A 169 4.10 -4.65 0.69
CA LEU A 169 3.08 -5.03 -0.29
C LEU A 169 2.84 -3.92 -1.32
N GLU A 170 2.77 -2.66 -0.90
CA GLU A 170 2.66 -1.50 -1.80
C GLU A 170 3.86 -1.41 -2.74
N HIS A 171 5.08 -1.67 -2.24
CA HIS A 171 6.28 -1.69 -3.07
C HIS A 171 6.26 -2.83 -4.09
N LEU A 172 5.90 -4.05 -3.67
CA LEU A 172 5.78 -5.20 -4.58
C LEU A 172 4.72 -4.96 -5.65
N ALA A 173 3.56 -4.40 -5.29
CA ALA A 173 2.50 -4.08 -6.26
C ALA A 173 3.00 -3.14 -7.38
N GLY A 174 3.86 -2.18 -7.05
CA GLY A 174 4.41 -1.24 -8.02
C GLY A 174 5.62 -1.74 -8.83
N THR A 175 6.32 -2.79 -8.37
CA THR A 175 7.61 -3.21 -8.93
C THR A 175 7.64 -4.65 -9.46
N ASP A 176 6.90 -5.55 -8.82
CA ASP A 176 6.83 -6.97 -9.16
C ASP A 176 5.41 -7.51 -8.88
N PRO A 177 4.45 -7.28 -9.79
CA PRO A 177 3.05 -7.68 -9.61
C PRO A 177 2.86 -9.21 -9.47
N GLU A 178 3.75 -10.02 -10.06
CA GLU A 178 3.69 -11.48 -9.93
C GLU A 178 4.06 -11.92 -8.51
N ARG A 179 5.18 -11.42 -7.98
CA ARG A 179 5.58 -11.68 -6.60
C ARG A 179 4.58 -11.11 -5.60
N PHE A 180 3.99 -9.95 -5.89
CA PHE A 180 2.91 -9.39 -5.08
C PHE A 180 1.72 -10.36 -4.94
N ARG A 181 1.19 -10.86 -6.07
CA ARG A 181 0.06 -11.81 -6.08
C ARG A 181 0.37 -13.10 -5.32
N ALA A 182 1.53 -13.69 -5.57
CA ALA A 182 1.96 -14.90 -4.89
C ALA A 182 2.08 -14.67 -3.37
N THR A 183 2.63 -13.52 -2.98
CA THR A 183 2.80 -13.12 -1.57
C THR A 183 1.45 -12.93 -0.88
N VAL A 184 0.53 -12.18 -1.50
CA VAL A 184 -0.80 -11.92 -0.95
C VAL A 184 -1.58 -13.23 -0.75
N GLY A 185 -1.60 -14.10 -1.75
CA GLY A 185 -2.27 -15.40 -1.67
C GLY A 185 -1.72 -16.26 -0.52
N ARG A 186 -0.38 -16.31 -0.38
CA ARG A 186 0.30 -17.05 0.70
C ARG A 186 -0.02 -16.47 2.08
N LEU A 187 0.01 -15.15 2.23
CA LEU A 187 -0.26 -14.50 3.52
C LEU A 187 -1.70 -14.71 3.97
N LEU A 188 -2.68 -14.47 3.08
CA LEU A 188 -4.11 -14.63 3.39
C LEU A 188 -4.52 -16.08 3.63
N GLY A 189 -3.83 -17.03 3.00
CA GLY A 189 -4.06 -18.47 3.17
C GLY A 189 -3.36 -19.08 4.39
N SER A 190 -2.51 -18.34 5.10
CA SER A 190 -1.68 -18.86 6.17
C SER A 190 -2.36 -18.80 7.54
N ASP A 191 -2.36 -19.92 8.26
CA ASP A 191 -2.79 -20.01 9.67
C ASP A 191 -1.79 -19.38 10.65
N ARG A 192 -0.53 -19.24 10.25
CA ARG A 192 0.53 -18.55 11.02
C ARG A 192 0.39 -17.02 11.04
N ILE A 193 -0.48 -16.43 10.22
CA ILE A 193 -0.63 -14.97 10.10
C ILE A 193 -1.88 -14.51 10.87
N ARG A 194 -1.71 -13.52 11.74
CA ARG A 194 -2.77 -13.03 12.62
C ARG A 194 -3.80 -12.21 11.84
N PRO A 195 -5.09 -12.26 12.23
CA PRO A 195 -6.18 -11.60 11.50
C PRO A 195 -6.02 -10.09 11.24
N HIS A 196 -5.36 -9.36 12.14
CA HIS A 196 -5.17 -7.92 11.98
C HIS A 196 -4.18 -7.57 10.85
N LEU A 197 -3.30 -8.50 10.45
CA LEU A 197 -2.46 -8.35 9.26
C LEU A 197 -3.25 -8.64 7.99
N HIS A 198 -4.24 -9.53 8.04
CA HIS A 198 -5.18 -9.70 6.94
C HIS A 198 -5.95 -8.41 6.67
N ASP A 199 -6.35 -7.67 7.71
CA ASP A 199 -6.97 -6.35 7.52
C ASP A 199 -6.06 -5.36 6.79
N VAL A 200 -4.74 -5.43 7.04
CA VAL A 200 -3.76 -4.63 6.29
C VAL A 200 -3.71 -5.07 4.83
N ILE A 201 -3.64 -6.38 4.57
CA ILE A 201 -3.58 -6.93 3.21
C ILE A 201 -4.84 -6.55 2.42
N ILE A 202 -6.03 -6.69 3.01
CA ILE A 202 -7.30 -6.30 2.36
C ILE A 202 -7.36 -4.81 2.09
N ALA A 203 -6.91 -3.97 3.03
CA ALA A 203 -6.85 -2.53 2.83
C ALA A 203 -5.90 -2.14 1.69
N VAL A 204 -4.75 -2.81 1.57
CA VAL A 204 -3.80 -2.63 0.47
C VAL A 204 -4.45 -3.04 -0.85
N LEU A 205 -5.05 -4.24 -0.93
CA LEU A 205 -5.74 -4.73 -2.14
C LEU A 205 -6.85 -3.79 -2.62
N GLY A 206 -7.63 -3.21 -1.70
CA GLY A 206 -8.72 -2.28 -2.04
C GLY A 206 -8.26 -0.95 -2.64
N GLN A 207 -6.97 -0.60 -2.56
CA GLN A 207 -6.43 0.64 -3.11
C GLN A 207 -5.99 0.54 -4.58
N PHE A 208 -5.79 -0.68 -5.10
CA PHE A 208 -5.31 -0.88 -6.46
C PHE A 208 -6.47 -1.11 -7.44
N ASP A 209 -6.20 -0.73 -8.69
CA ASP A 209 -7.03 -1.10 -9.82
C ASP A 209 -6.74 -2.57 -10.17
N ALA A 210 -7.67 -3.46 -9.81
CA ALA A 210 -7.47 -4.89 -9.89
C ALA A 210 -7.64 -5.39 -11.33
N ALA A 211 -6.85 -6.40 -11.71
CA ALA A 211 -7.05 -7.16 -12.94
C ALA A 211 -7.38 -8.63 -12.61
N LEU A 212 -7.83 -9.39 -13.61
CA LEU A 212 -8.16 -10.81 -13.45
C LEU A 212 -7.08 -11.65 -12.74
N PRO A 213 -5.77 -11.48 -13.03
CA PRO A 213 -4.72 -12.20 -12.29
C PRO A 213 -4.67 -11.87 -10.79
N ASP A 214 -5.04 -10.64 -10.39
CA ASP A 214 -5.11 -10.22 -8.98
C ASP A 214 -6.25 -10.93 -8.26
N TRP A 215 -7.43 -10.99 -8.88
CA TRP A 215 -8.55 -11.75 -8.34
C TRP A 215 -8.24 -13.25 -8.27
N LYS A 216 -7.66 -13.84 -9.33
CA LYS A 216 -7.23 -15.26 -9.33
C LYS A 216 -6.29 -15.60 -8.18
N ALA A 217 -5.44 -14.67 -7.75
CA ALA A 217 -4.51 -14.89 -6.65
C ALA A 217 -5.20 -15.06 -5.28
N VAL A 218 -6.35 -14.41 -5.09
CA VAL A 218 -7.10 -14.42 -3.82
C VAL A 218 -8.38 -15.26 -3.85
N GLU A 219 -8.85 -15.65 -5.04
CA GLU A 219 -10.05 -16.46 -5.27
C GLU A 219 -10.09 -17.77 -4.45
N PRO A 220 -9.00 -18.56 -4.31
CA PRO A 220 -9.01 -19.75 -3.46
C PRO A 220 -9.31 -19.44 -1.98
N VAL A 221 -8.84 -18.29 -1.49
CA VAL A 221 -9.11 -17.82 -0.13
C VAL A 221 -10.54 -17.34 -0.01
N ALA A 222 -11.04 -16.60 -1.01
CA ALA A 222 -12.41 -16.06 -1.05
C ALA A 222 -13.47 -17.15 -0.92
N TRP A 223 -13.25 -18.33 -1.47
CA TRP A 223 -14.19 -19.46 -1.43
C TRP A 223 -13.77 -20.59 -0.47
N GLY A 224 -12.67 -20.39 0.26
CA GLY A 224 -12.17 -21.31 1.29
C GLY A 224 -12.94 -21.23 2.61
N GLN A 225 -12.45 -21.98 3.61
CA GLN A 225 -12.99 -21.98 4.99
C GLN A 225 -12.23 -21.05 5.95
N THR A 226 -11.39 -20.16 5.42
CA THR A 226 -10.56 -19.29 6.26
C THR A 226 -11.41 -18.18 6.89
N PRO A 227 -11.09 -17.70 8.11
CA PRO A 227 -11.81 -16.57 8.72
C PRO A 227 -11.75 -15.28 7.89
N VAL A 228 -10.75 -15.15 7.01
CA VAL A 228 -10.58 -13.99 6.12
C VAL A 228 -11.40 -14.08 4.84
N ALA A 229 -11.96 -15.25 4.50
CA ALA A 229 -12.68 -15.46 3.24
C ALA A 229 -13.78 -14.41 3.00
N GLY A 230 -14.55 -14.05 4.04
CA GLY A 230 -15.56 -12.99 3.95
C GLY A 230 -14.98 -11.61 3.62
N LYS A 231 -13.82 -11.27 4.19
CA LYS A 231 -13.15 -9.99 3.91
C LYS A 231 -12.60 -9.95 2.47
N VAL A 232 -12.10 -11.08 1.97
CA VAL A 232 -11.66 -11.19 0.56
C VAL A 232 -12.85 -11.04 -0.38
N ARG A 233 -13.99 -11.69 -0.10
CA ARG A 233 -15.21 -11.50 -0.89
C ARG A 233 -15.71 -10.06 -0.87
N GLY A 234 -15.57 -9.37 0.26
CA GLY A 234 -15.87 -7.94 0.37
C GLY A 234 -15.13 -7.04 -0.64
N LEU A 235 -14.01 -7.50 -1.22
CA LEU A 235 -13.37 -6.78 -2.32
C LEU A 235 -14.27 -6.71 -3.56
N LEU A 236 -15.11 -7.71 -3.82
CA LEU A 236 -16.04 -7.74 -4.95
C LEU A 236 -17.10 -6.64 -4.89
N ALA A 237 -17.31 -5.98 -3.74
CA ALA A 237 -18.14 -4.78 -3.64
C ALA A 237 -17.48 -3.52 -4.24
N LEU A 238 -16.18 -3.58 -4.56
CA LEU A 238 -15.47 -2.50 -5.22
C LEU A 238 -15.57 -2.67 -6.75
N PRO A 239 -15.95 -1.64 -7.52
CA PRO A 239 -16.15 -1.74 -8.96
C PRO A 239 -14.96 -2.36 -9.72
N GLN A 240 -13.73 -1.97 -9.37
CA GLN A 240 -12.52 -2.48 -10.01
C GLN A 240 -12.28 -3.98 -9.76
N TRP A 241 -12.64 -4.47 -8.57
CA TRP A 241 -12.51 -5.87 -8.21
C TRP A 241 -13.66 -6.71 -8.76
N PHE A 242 -14.85 -6.12 -8.89
CA PHE A 242 -15.96 -6.72 -9.62
C PHE A 242 -15.59 -6.98 -11.08
N ASP A 243 -15.07 -5.96 -11.77
CA ASP A 243 -14.66 -6.08 -13.17
C ASP A 243 -13.53 -7.08 -13.34
N ALA A 244 -12.53 -7.05 -12.45
CA ALA A 244 -11.46 -8.06 -12.43
C ALA A 244 -12.00 -9.49 -12.27
N ALA A 245 -13.11 -9.67 -11.56
CA ALA A 245 -13.76 -10.95 -11.36
C ALA A 245 -14.73 -11.33 -12.49
N ASP A 246 -15.22 -10.37 -13.29
CA ASP A 246 -16.25 -10.57 -14.31
C ASP A 246 -15.67 -11.12 -15.63
N HIS A 247 -15.10 -12.31 -15.54
CA HIS A 247 -14.53 -13.05 -16.66
C HIS A 247 -14.93 -14.52 -16.59
N ASP A 248 -14.82 -15.26 -17.69
CA ASP A 248 -14.98 -16.73 -17.73
C ASP A 248 -16.25 -17.25 -17.03
N GLN A 249 -17.37 -16.51 -17.14
CA GLN A 249 -18.65 -16.82 -16.50
C GLN A 249 -18.54 -17.12 -14.98
N ARG A 250 -17.64 -16.41 -14.29
CA ARG A 250 -17.38 -16.63 -12.86
C ARG A 250 -18.60 -16.31 -12.01
N TRP A 251 -19.25 -15.19 -12.27
CA TRP A 251 -20.46 -14.78 -11.54
C TRP A 251 -21.59 -15.79 -11.72
N GLU A 252 -21.84 -16.27 -12.94
CA GLU A 252 -22.84 -17.32 -13.19
C GLU A 252 -22.51 -18.61 -12.44
N ARG A 253 -21.23 -19.01 -12.39
CA ARG A 253 -20.81 -20.18 -11.62
C ARG A 253 -21.00 -20.01 -10.11
N TRP A 254 -20.67 -18.84 -9.56
CA TRP A 254 -20.87 -18.57 -8.14
C TRP A 254 -22.35 -18.49 -7.78
N LEU A 255 -23.18 -17.91 -8.63
CA LEU A 255 -24.63 -17.82 -8.42
C LEU A 255 -25.36 -19.16 -8.70
N GLY A 256 -24.71 -20.08 -9.41
CA GLY A 256 -25.29 -21.38 -9.75
C GLY A 256 -25.36 -22.40 -8.61
N THR A 257 -24.68 -22.17 -7.47
CA THR A 257 -24.73 -23.06 -6.30
C THR A 257 -25.21 -22.27 -5.07
N PRO A 258 -26.18 -22.78 -4.26
CA PRO A 258 -26.76 -22.02 -3.14
C PRO A 258 -25.71 -21.44 -2.19
N ARG A 259 -24.73 -22.25 -1.80
CA ARG A 259 -23.67 -21.85 -0.87
C ARG A 259 -22.84 -20.67 -1.36
N THR A 260 -22.41 -20.69 -2.62
CA THR A 260 -21.59 -19.61 -3.19
C THR A 260 -22.45 -18.42 -3.56
N ALA A 261 -23.72 -18.65 -3.95
CA ALA A 261 -24.68 -17.60 -4.25
C ALA A 261 -24.95 -16.74 -3.00
N ASP A 262 -25.27 -17.37 -1.87
CA ASP A 262 -25.52 -16.69 -0.60
C ASP A 262 -24.32 -15.83 -0.16
N ALA A 263 -23.10 -16.29 -0.46
CA ALA A 263 -21.86 -15.60 -0.10
C ALA A 263 -21.44 -14.51 -1.10
N ALA A 264 -21.83 -14.60 -2.38
CA ALA A 264 -21.50 -13.64 -3.44
C ALA A 264 -22.54 -12.52 -3.58
N PHE A 265 -23.81 -12.83 -3.30
CA PHE A 265 -24.95 -11.96 -3.56
C PHE A 265 -24.90 -10.59 -2.84
N PRO A 266 -24.47 -10.49 -1.57
CA PRO A 266 -24.33 -9.19 -0.91
C PRO A 266 -23.37 -8.24 -1.64
N GLU A 267 -22.28 -8.78 -2.18
CA GLU A 267 -21.26 -7.99 -2.88
C GLU A 267 -21.76 -7.52 -4.24
N LEU A 268 -22.46 -8.39 -4.98
CA LEU A 268 -23.15 -8.03 -6.23
C LEU A 268 -24.15 -6.88 -6.02
N LEU A 269 -24.96 -6.95 -4.95
CA LEU A 269 -25.90 -5.89 -4.60
C LEU A 269 -25.18 -4.58 -4.22
N ALA A 270 -24.03 -4.66 -3.54
CA ALA A 270 -23.24 -3.48 -3.19
C ALA A 270 -22.73 -2.75 -4.45
N VAL A 271 -22.17 -3.47 -5.42
CA VAL A 271 -21.69 -2.86 -6.68
C VAL A 271 -22.82 -2.27 -7.50
N ALA A 272 -23.96 -2.96 -7.59
CA ALA A 272 -25.12 -2.48 -8.34
C ALA A 272 -25.63 -1.11 -7.85
N ARG A 273 -25.43 -0.77 -6.57
CA ARG A 273 -25.78 0.57 -6.04
C ARG A 273 -24.84 1.68 -6.52
N HIS A 274 -23.62 1.31 -6.92
CA HIS A 274 -22.60 2.24 -7.40
C HIS A 274 -22.54 2.34 -8.93
N ARG A 275 -23.33 1.53 -9.66
CA ARG A 275 -23.45 1.56 -11.12
C ARG A 275 -24.90 1.81 -11.56
N PRO A 276 -25.24 2.98 -12.12
CA PRO A 276 -26.60 3.28 -12.60
C PRO A 276 -26.95 2.66 -13.96
N GLU A 277 -25.99 2.12 -14.71
CA GLU A 277 -26.28 1.41 -15.97
C GLU A 277 -26.37 -0.11 -15.77
N PRO A 278 -27.27 -0.81 -16.50
CA PRO A 278 -27.31 -2.27 -16.48
C PRO A 278 -25.93 -2.79 -16.91
N CYS A 279 -25.50 -3.90 -16.33
CA CYS A 279 -24.28 -4.65 -16.65
C CYS A 279 -24.28 -5.22 -18.10
N CYS A 280 -24.71 -4.47 -19.10
CA CYS A 280 -24.90 -4.83 -20.50
C CYS A 280 -23.85 -4.12 -21.34
N GLY A 281 -22.58 -4.45 -21.13
CA GLY A 281 -21.48 -3.75 -21.79
C GLY A 281 -20.22 -4.55 -22.04
N ALA A 282 -20.21 -5.86 -21.83
CA ALA A 282 -19.23 -6.82 -22.37
C ALA A 282 -19.57 -8.23 -21.84
N GLY A 283 -20.63 -8.86 -22.35
CA GLY A 283 -20.81 -10.31 -22.24
C GLY A 283 -21.53 -10.90 -21.02
N THR A 284 -21.96 -10.13 -20.01
CA THR A 284 -22.60 -10.68 -18.80
C THR A 284 -24.09 -10.36 -18.67
N THR A 285 -24.93 -11.39 -18.48
CA THR A 285 -26.41 -11.31 -18.34
C THR A 285 -26.85 -11.30 -16.86
N VAL A 286 -25.93 -11.02 -15.94
CA VAL A 286 -26.12 -11.35 -14.52
C VAL A 286 -27.03 -10.35 -13.78
N CYS A 287 -26.94 -9.05 -14.10
CA CYS A 287 -27.70 -8.02 -13.38
C CYS A 287 -29.20 -7.95 -13.78
N GLY A 288 -29.55 -8.41 -14.98
CA GLY A 288 -30.92 -8.32 -15.51
C GLY A 288 -31.86 -9.46 -15.13
N HIS A 289 -31.33 -10.66 -14.84
CA HIS A 289 -32.15 -11.87 -14.60
C HIS A 289 -32.38 -12.21 -13.13
N HIS A 290 -31.52 -11.74 -12.21
CA HIS A 290 -31.64 -12.10 -10.78
C HIS A 290 -32.33 -11.04 -9.92
N ALA A 291 -32.44 -9.77 -10.38
CA ALA A 291 -33.22 -8.74 -9.70
C ALA A 291 -34.73 -9.07 -9.64
N THR A 292 -35.22 -9.90 -10.57
CA THR A 292 -36.60 -10.40 -10.63
C THR A 292 -36.82 -11.69 -9.83
N VAL A 293 -35.78 -12.48 -9.53
CA VAL A 293 -35.93 -13.74 -8.79
C VAL A 293 -35.97 -13.49 -7.27
N GLY A 294 -35.25 -12.47 -6.77
CA GLY A 294 -35.26 -12.11 -5.33
C GLY A 294 -36.57 -11.49 -4.84
N THR A 295 -37.41 -10.95 -5.74
CA THR A 295 -38.73 -10.39 -5.40
C THR A 295 -39.85 -11.44 -5.45
N ALA A 296 -39.66 -12.56 -6.13
CA ALA A 296 -40.66 -13.63 -6.21
C ALA A 296 -40.62 -14.60 -5.01
N ALA A 297 -39.47 -14.73 -4.33
CA ALA A 297 -39.33 -15.64 -3.17
C ALA A 297 -39.80 -15.03 -1.83
N SER A 298 -40.14 -13.73 -1.79
CA SER A 298 -40.65 -13.04 -0.58
C SER A 298 -42.18 -12.94 -0.54
N ALA A 299 -42.90 -13.52 -1.52
CA ALA A 299 -44.35 -13.44 -1.62
C ALA A 299 -45.07 -14.80 -1.45
N ALA A 300 -44.35 -15.81 -0.98
CA ALA A 300 -44.91 -17.13 -0.64
C ALA A 300 -44.31 -17.64 0.68
N ASP A 301 -44.68 -16.96 1.77
CA ASP A 301 -44.96 -17.53 3.11
C ASP A 301 -45.69 -16.48 3.97
#